data_AF-Q0G4Q4-F1
#
_entry.id   AF-Q0G4Q4-F1
#
_cell.length_a   1.000
_cell.length_b   1.000
_cell.length_c   1.000
_cell.angle_alpha   90.00
_cell.angle_beta   90.00
_cell.angle_gamma   90.00
#
_symmetry.space_group_name_H-M   'P 1'
#
loop_
_entity.id
_entity.type
_entity.pdbx_description
1 polymer ?
#
loop_
_entity_poly.entity_id
_entity_poly.type
_entity_poly.pdbx_seq_one_letter_code
_entity_poly.pdbx_strand_id
1 'polypeptide(L)'
;MMQSIIRPLATASLVGIALALGACGNVHHIEVGSVPDDYRTRHPIVVSEADEAIDIPVVTSDQKLAMSDSGRIEDFAHRFRRSGADTMTVLVPYGSRNAVAASSISHEAIRTLMKAGVRREQIVMQSYAAHDALGPTPIRLTFSTLVAQTGPCGRWPEDLNSTHENKNYANFGCATQQNLAAQIADPRDLLSPRGMGPVDGERRDQVIEKYRSGERFTSEQTSMESEYRW
;
A
#
# COMPACT_ATOMS: atom_id res chain seq x y z
N MET A 1 78.28 11.14 -37.34
CA MET A 1 76.95 10.98 -37.96
C MET A 1 75.89 10.33 -37.04
N MET A 2 76.16 10.13 -35.74
CA MET A 2 75.28 9.34 -34.84
C MET A 2 74.45 10.18 -33.84
N GLN A 3 74.65 11.51 -33.78
CA GLN A 3 74.01 12.39 -32.78
C GLN A 3 72.67 13.00 -33.24
N SER A 4 72.31 12.97 -34.52
CA SER A 4 71.05 13.58 -35.02
C SER A 4 69.82 12.67 -34.92
N ILE A 5 69.99 11.35 -34.77
CA ILE A 5 68.88 10.38 -34.73
C ILE A 5 68.34 10.20 -33.30
N ILE A 6 69.12 10.57 -32.28
CA ILE A 6 68.75 10.37 -30.85
C ILE A 6 67.69 11.39 -30.39
N ARG A 7 67.69 12.60 -30.96
CA ARG A 7 66.73 13.66 -30.63
C ARG A 7 65.27 13.35 -31.00
N PRO A 8 64.93 12.88 -32.22
CA PRO A 8 63.53 12.58 -32.58
C PRO A 8 62.98 11.35 -31.83
N LEU A 9 63.84 10.41 -31.41
CA LEU A 9 63.43 9.21 -30.68
C LEU A 9 63.04 9.54 -29.22
N ALA A 10 63.76 10.45 -28.57
CA ALA A 10 63.45 10.91 -27.22
C ALA A 10 62.11 11.68 -27.18
N THR A 11 61.83 12.52 -28.19
CA THR A 11 60.55 13.24 -28.29
C THR A 11 59.37 12.31 -28.56
N ALA A 12 59.54 11.26 -29.35
CA ALA A 12 58.49 10.29 -29.62
C ALA A 12 58.13 9.45 -28.38
N SER A 13 59.14 9.10 -27.57
CA SER A 13 58.93 8.34 -26.34
C SER A 13 58.21 9.16 -25.25
N LEU A 14 58.54 10.46 -25.12
CA LEU A 14 57.85 11.38 -24.22
C LEU A 14 56.38 11.62 -24.60
N VAL A 15 56.06 11.72 -25.89
CA VAL A 15 54.68 11.85 -26.37
C VAL A 15 53.88 10.56 -26.15
N GLY A 16 54.50 9.39 -26.37
CA GLY A 16 53.86 8.10 -26.09
C GLY A 16 53.54 7.90 -24.61
N ILE A 17 54.42 8.34 -23.71
CA ILE A 17 54.19 8.31 -22.26
C ILE A 17 53.07 9.31 -21.89
N ALA A 18 53.07 10.53 -22.43
CA ALA A 18 52.01 11.50 -22.16
C ALA A 18 50.61 11.02 -22.61
N LEU A 19 50.52 10.32 -23.75
CA LEU A 19 49.28 9.70 -24.22
C LEU A 19 48.85 8.51 -23.35
N ALA A 20 49.80 7.71 -22.84
CA ALA A 20 49.52 6.61 -21.93
C ALA A 20 49.02 7.09 -20.55
N LEU A 21 49.48 8.25 -20.07
CA LEU A 21 48.98 8.86 -18.82
C LEU A 21 47.62 9.56 -18.99
N GLY A 22 47.24 9.95 -20.20
CA GLY A 22 45.92 10.56 -20.48
C GLY A 22 44.75 9.58 -20.49
N ALA A 23 45.00 8.26 -20.53
CA ALA A 23 43.97 7.22 -20.58
C ALA A 23 43.32 6.92 -19.20
N CYS A 24 43.88 7.43 -18.11
CA CYS A 24 43.33 7.31 -16.76
C CYS A 24 42.75 8.64 -16.28
N GLY A 25 41.82 9.23 -17.05
CA GLY A 25 41.21 10.51 -16.71
C GLY A 25 39.72 10.51 -17.04
N ASN A 26 38.91 10.30 -16.00
CA ASN A 26 37.44 10.38 -15.95
C ASN A 26 36.64 9.21 -16.53
N VAL A 27 36.13 8.35 -15.62
CA VAL A 27 34.96 7.48 -15.88
C VAL A 27 33.87 7.63 -14.82
N HIS A 28 34.03 8.52 -13.84
CA HIS A 28 32.98 8.76 -12.84
C HIS A 28 32.21 10.03 -13.18
N HIS A 29 31.28 9.91 -14.12
CA HIS A 29 30.23 10.89 -14.30
C HIS A 29 29.29 10.79 -13.09
N ILE A 30 29.51 11.63 -12.08
CA ILE A 30 28.56 11.80 -10.97
C ILE A 30 27.45 12.71 -11.51
N GLU A 31 26.41 12.14 -12.10
CA GLU A 31 25.16 12.85 -12.36
C GLU A 31 24.54 13.21 -11.01
N VAL A 32 24.56 14.48 -10.64
CA VAL A 32 23.97 14.99 -9.39
C VAL A 32 22.56 15.54 -9.58
N GLY A 33 21.87 15.17 -10.67
CA GLY A 33 20.56 15.75 -11.04
C GLY A 33 19.51 14.78 -11.58
N SER A 34 19.82 13.50 -11.75
CA SER A 34 18.82 12.48 -12.09
C SER A 34 18.05 12.06 -10.83
N VAL A 35 16.77 11.67 -11.00
CA VAL A 35 15.99 11.03 -9.93
C VAL A 35 16.86 9.89 -9.38
N PRO A 36 17.18 9.87 -8.07
CA PRO A 36 18.05 8.84 -7.52
C PRO A 36 17.55 7.45 -7.93
N ASP A 37 18.44 6.61 -8.47
CA ASP A 37 18.14 5.19 -8.71
C ASP A 37 18.10 4.44 -7.36
N ASP A 38 17.11 4.81 -6.56
CA ASP A 38 16.87 4.27 -5.23
C ASP A 38 15.73 3.26 -5.25
N TYR A 39 15.32 2.82 -4.06
CA TYR A 39 14.26 1.82 -3.95
C TYR A 39 12.87 2.37 -4.34
N ARG A 40 12.67 3.69 -4.37
CA ARG A 40 11.37 4.32 -4.66
C ARG A 40 11.07 4.30 -6.15
N THR A 41 12.09 4.44 -6.99
CA THR A 41 11.96 4.30 -8.45
C THR A 41 11.84 2.83 -8.87
N ARG A 42 12.54 1.91 -8.19
CA ARG A 42 12.49 0.46 -8.47
C ARG A 42 11.25 -0.24 -7.92
N HIS A 43 10.78 0.18 -6.76
CA HIS A 43 9.60 -0.39 -6.08
C HIS A 43 8.56 0.73 -5.83
N PRO A 44 8.03 1.35 -6.89
CA PRO A 44 7.08 2.43 -6.74
C PRO A 44 5.77 1.90 -6.15
N ILE A 45 5.19 2.67 -5.24
CA ILE A 45 3.83 2.43 -4.77
C ILE A 45 2.91 3.03 -5.82
N VAL A 46 2.15 2.18 -6.49
CA VAL A 46 1.17 2.55 -7.49
C VAL A 46 -0.23 2.43 -6.91
N VAL A 47 -1.08 3.37 -7.30
CA VAL A 47 -2.50 3.35 -6.96
C VAL A 47 -3.24 2.74 -8.13
N SER A 48 -3.98 1.67 -7.88
CA SER A 48 -4.78 0.98 -8.89
C SER A 48 -6.15 0.62 -8.33
N GLU A 49 -7.11 0.40 -9.21
CA GLU A 49 -8.41 -0.14 -8.83
C GLU A 49 -8.30 -1.64 -8.51
N ALA A 50 -8.95 -2.08 -7.45
CA ALA A 50 -9.10 -3.48 -7.09
C ALA A 50 -10.42 -3.73 -6.36
N ASP A 51 -10.91 -4.97 -6.46
CA ASP A 51 -12.08 -5.41 -5.72
C ASP A 51 -11.67 -5.92 -4.34
N GLU A 52 -12.25 -5.32 -3.29
CA GLU A 52 -12.25 -5.94 -1.97
C GLU A 52 -13.43 -6.89 -1.87
N ALA A 53 -13.20 -8.10 -1.34
CA ALA A 53 -14.25 -9.08 -1.14
C ALA A 53 -14.07 -9.86 0.16
N ILE A 54 -15.19 -10.24 0.77
CA ILE A 54 -15.23 -11.24 1.82
C ILE A 54 -16.28 -12.31 1.49
N ASP A 55 -15.93 -13.56 1.79
CA ASP A 55 -16.83 -14.70 1.67
C ASP A 55 -17.34 -15.11 3.05
N ILE A 56 -18.67 -15.13 3.19
CA ILE A 56 -19.39 -15.61 4.36
C ILE A 56 -19.81 -17.05 4.09
N PRO A 57 -19.16 -18.04 4.73
CA PRO A 57 -19.54 -19.43 4.56
C PRO A 57 -20.95 -19.64 5.13
N VAL A 58 -21.77 -20.41 4.41
CA VAL A 58 -23.11 -20.78 4.86
C VAL A 58 -23.27 -22.27 4.64
N VAL A 59 -23.71 -23.00 5.66
CA VAL A 59 -24.09 -24.41 5.54
C VAL A 59 -25.61 -24.55 5.47
N THR A 60 -26.10 -25.67 4.93
CA THR A 60 -27.54 -25.90 4.73
C THR A 60 -28.35 -25.90 6.04
N SER A 61 -27.71 -26.20 7.18
CA SER A 61 -28.35 -26.20 8.50
C SER A 61 -28.45 -24.81 9.14
N ASP A 62 -27.80 -23.79 8.57
CA ASP A 62 -27.79 -22.48 9.19
C ASP A 62 -29.16 -21.81 9.09
N GLN A 63 -29.66 -21.35 10.22
CA GLN A 63 -30.94 -20.63 10.32
C GLN A 63 -30.75 -19.13 10.56
N LYS A 64 -29.57 -18.73 11.05
CA LYS A 64 -29.22 -17.36 11.44
C LYS A 64 -27.76 -17.10 11.15
N LEU A 65 -27.42 -15.83 10.95
CA LEU A 65 -26.04 -15.37 10.82
C LEU A 65 -25.26 -15.64 12.11
N ALA A 66 -24.13 -16.32 12.00
CA ALA A 66 -23.26 -16.58 13.14
C ALA A 66 -22.68 -15.26 13.69
N MET A 67 -22.49 -15.18 15.02
CA MET A 67 -21.92 -13.98 15.66
C MET A 67 -20.54 -13.61 15.12
N SER A 68 -19.72 -14.61 14.80
CA SER A 68 -18.41 -14.42 14.16
C SER A 68 -18.52 -13.76 12.79
N ASP A 69 -19.50 -14.18 11.98
CA ASP A 69 -19.72 -13.61 10.66
C ASP A 69 -20.36 -12.23 10.72
N SER A 70 -21.19 -11.95 11.73
CA SER A 70 -21.68 -10.59 11.98
C SER A 70 -20.53 -9.62 12.22
N GLY A 71 -19.55 -9.98 13.06
CA GLY A 71 -18.36 -9.14 13.30
C GLY A 71 -17.54 -8.92 12.02
N ARG A 72 -17.36 -9.97 11.20
CA ARG A 72 -16.66 -9.87 9.90
C ARG A 72 -17.39 -8.94 8.92
N ILE A 73 -18.73 -8.98 8.90
CA ILE A 73 -19.57 -8.10 8.07
C ILE A 73 -19.51 -6.66 8.56
N GLU A 74 -19.55 -6.44 9.88
CA GLU A 74 -19.38 -5.12 10.49
C GLU A 74 -18.01 -4.52 10.13
N ASP A 75 -16.93 -5.28 10.26
CA ASP A 75 -15.59 -4.86 9.86
C ASP A 75 -15.50 -4.51 8.37
N PHE A 76 -16.16 -5.29 7.52
CA PHE A 76 -16.21 -5.04 6.08
C PHE A 76 -17.03 -3.78 5.75
N ALA A 77 -18.13 -3.54 6.45
CA ALA A 77 -18.90 -2.30 6.34
C ALA A 77 -18.05 -1.08 6.73
N HIS A 78 -17.23 -1.19 7.78
CA HIS A 78 -16.29 -0.14 8.16
C HIS A 78 -15.20 0.11 7.11
N ARG A 79 -14.72 -0.92 6.41
CA ARG A 79 -13.82 -0.75 5.26
C ARG A 79 -14.51 -0.06 4.10
N PHE A 80 -15.69 -0.50 3.69
CA PHE A 80 -16.50 0.13 2.64
C PHE A 80 -16.76 1.62 2.92
N ARG A 81 -17.13 1.97 4.15
CA ARG A 81 -17.38 3.37 4.51
C ARG A 81 -16.13 4.25 4.47
N ARG A 82 -14.96 3.69 4.75
CA ARG A 82 -13.67 4.41 4.68
C ARG A 82 -13.10 4.43 3.27
N SER A 83 -13.41 3.42 2.45
CA SER A 83 -12.90 3.31 1.08
C SER A 83 -13.49 4.37 0.15
N GLY A 84 -14.60 5.00 0.51
CA GLY A 84 -15.27 5.97 -0.36
C GLY A 84 -15.87 5.34 -1.62
N ALA A 85 -16.06 4.02 -1.63
CA ALA A 85 -16.77 3.33 -2.71
C ALA A 85 -18.27 3.71 -2.70
N ASP A 86 -18.85 3.81 -3.90
CA ASP A 86 -20.25 4.24 -4.04
C ASP A 86 -21.22 3.14 -3.63
N THR A 87 -20.97 1.92 -4.11
CA THR A 87 -21.86 0.76 -3.93
C THR A 87 -21.10 -0.49 -3.51
N MET A 88 -21.75 -1.31 -2.69
CA MET A 88 -21.34 -2.66 -2.34
C MET A 88 -22.32 -3.66 -2.95
N THR A 89 -21.78 -4.73 -3.54
CA THR A 89 -22.56 -5.84 -4.07
C THR A 89 -22.57 -7.00 -3.09
N VAL A 90 -23.77 -7.52 -2.81
CA VAL A 90 -23.99 -8.76 -2.06
C VAL A 90 -24.43 -9.83 -3.04
N LEU A 91 -23.54 -10.78 -3.30
CA LEU A 91 -23.71 -11.91 -4.21
C LEU A 91 -24.26 -13.12 -3.44
N VAL A 92 -25.44 -13.58 -3.84
CA VAL A 92 -26.15 -14.69 -3.21
C VAL A 92 -26.21 -15.89 -4.17
N PRO A 93 -25.77 -17.08 -3.75
CA PRO A 93 -25.81 -18.26 -4.62
C PRO A 93 -27.24 -18.74 -4.84
N TYR A 94 -27.52 -19.22 -6.05
CA TYR A 94 -28.73 -20.00 -6.36
C TYR A 94 -28.37 -21.33 -7.04
N GLY A 95 -29.25 -22.32 -6.91
CA GLY A 95 -29.05 -23.65 -7.47
C GLY A 95 -28.15 -24.58 -6.64
N SER A 96 -27.48 -24.08 -5.60
CA SER A 96 -26.69 -24.90 -4.67
C SER A 96 -27.54 -25.50 -3.55
N ARG A 97 -27.03 -26.53 -2.87
CA ARG A 97 -27.72 -27.23 -1.77
C ARG A 97 -28.04 -26.34 -0.57
N ASN A 98 -27.30 -25.23 -0.40
CA ASN A 98 -27.48 -24.28 0.69
C ASN A 98 -28.17 -22.98 0.24
N ALA A 99 -28.71 -22.90 -0.98
CA ALA A 99 -29.30 -21.67 -1.53
C ALA A 99 -30.41 -21.06 -0.67
N VAL A 100 -31.24 -21.89 -0.03
CA VAL A 100 -32.31 -21.42 0.87
C VAL A 100 -31.73 -20.77 2.13
N ALA A 101 -30.75 -21.42 2.76
CA ALA A 101 -30.06 -20.88 3.92
C ALA A 101 -29.29 -19.60 3.57
N ALA A 102 -28.58 -19.60 2.43
CA ALA A 102 -27.85 -18.44 1.93
C ALA A 102 -28.77 -17.25 1.63
N SER A 103 -29.96 -17.50 1.09
CA SER A 103 -30.97 -16.47 0.89
C SER A 103 -31.42 -15.86 2.23
N SER A 104 -31.78 -16.68 3.22
CA SER A 104 -32.16 -16.20 4.55
C SER A 104 -31.04 -15.37 5.21
N ILE A 105 -29.82 -15.90 5.22
CA ILE A 105 -28.65 -15.24 5.82
C ILE A 105 -28.27 -13.97 5.07
N SER A 106 -28.46 -13.88 3.76
CA SER A 106 -28.19 -12.65 3.01
C SER A 106 -29.03 -11.46 3.49
N HIS A 107 -30.28 -11.71 3.91
CA HIS A 107 -31.13 -10.67 4.48
C HIS A 107 -30.64 -10.24 5.87
N GLU A 108 -30.10 -11.15 6.68
CA GLU A 108 -29.43 -10.82 7.94
C GLU A 108 -28.15 -10.03 7.72
N ALA A 109 -27.31 -10.44 6.76
CA ALA A 109 -26.09 -9.74 6.39
C ALA A 109 -26.39 -8.29 5.97
N ILE A 110 -27.42 -8.06 5.15
CA ILE A 110 -27.85 -6.71 4.76
C ILE A 110 -28.31 -5.89 5.96
N ARG A 111 -29.06 -6.48 6.90
CA ARG A 111 -29.44 -5.79 8.13
C ARG A 111 -28.22 -5.40 8.97
N THR A 112 -27.22 -6.26 9.06
CA THR A 112 -25.94 -5.99 9.74
C THR A 112 -25.18 -4.84 9.05
N LEU A 113 -25.08 -4.86 7.71
CA LEU A 113 -24.48 -3.77 6.93
C LEU A 113 -25.18 -2.43 7.20
N MET A 114 -26.52 -2.42 7.19
CA MET A 114 -27.31 -1.23 7.48
C MET A 114 -27.10 -0.72 8.92
N LYS A 115 -27.06 -1.63 9.89
CA LYS A 115 -26.77 -1.30 11.30
C LYS A 115 -25.37 -0.71 11.47
N ALA A 116 -24.39 -1.14 10.66
CA ALA A 116 -23.04 -0.58 10.61
C ALA A 116 -22.93 0.78 9.86
N GLY A 117 -24.06 1.30 9.35
CA GLY A 117 -24.15 2.62 8.72
C GLY A 117 -24.00 2.63 7.21
N VAL A 118 -24.08 1.47 6.53
CA VAL A 118 -24.16 1.42 5.07
C VAL A 118 -25.58 1.77 4.65
N ARG A 119 -25.75 2.75 3.76
CA ARG A 119 -27.10 3.16 3.33
C ARG A 119 -27.71 2.11 2.41
N ARG A 120 -29.05 1.96 2.44
CA ARG A 120 -29.74 0.91 1.69
C ARG A 120 -29.54 1.03 0.19
N GLU A 121 -29.42 2.26 -0.32
CA GLU A 121 -29.25 2.57 -1.74
C GLU A 121 -27.84 2.23 -2.24
N GLN A 122 -26.87 2.09 -1.33
CA GLN A 122 -25.50 1.67 -1.65
C GLN A 122 -25.36 0.15 -1.71
N ILE A 123 -26.38 -0.62 -1.31
CA ILE A 123 -26.33 -2.08 -1.27
C ILE A 123 -27.08 -2.65 -2.47
N VAL A 124 -26.32 -3.22 -3.40
CA VAL A 124 -26.83 -3.93 -4.57
C VAL A 124 -26.84 -5.42 -4.27
N MET A 125 -28.00 -6.06 -4.33
CA MET A 125 -28.07 -7.53 -4.24
C MET A 125 -28.04 -8.12 -5.64
N GLN A 126 -27.19 -9.11 -5.85
CA GLN A 126 -27.09 -9.88 -7.09
C GLN A 126 -27.08 -11.37 -6.78
N SER A 127 -27.55 -12.18 -7.72
CA SER A 127 -27.51 -13.63 -7.61
C SER A 127 -26.48 -14.22 -8.57
N TYR A 128 -25.87 -15.35 -8.20
CA TYR A 128 -24.93 -16.06 -9.06
C TYR A 128 -25.21 -17.58 -9.08
N ALA A 129 -24.99 -18.20 -10.24
CA ALA A 129 -25.29 -19.61 -10.43
C ALA A 129 -24.28 -20.50 -9.70
N ALA A 130 -24.78 -21.49 -8.97
CA ALA A 130 -23.97 -22.41 -8.16
C ALA A 130 -24.42 -23.88 -8.29
N HIS A 131 -25.06 -24.26 -9.41
CA HIS A 131 -25.62 -25.61 -9.63
C HIS A 131 -24.56 -26.72 -9.57
N ASP A 132 -23.37 -26.48 -10.11
CA ASP A 132 -22.28 -27.48 -10.20
C ASP A 132 -21.32 -27.43 -9.00
N ALA A 133 -21.64 -26.64 -7.98
CA ALA A 133 -20.79 -26.54 -6.80
C ALA A 133 -20.85 -27.85 -5.99
N LEU A 134 -19.68 -28.49 -5.84
CA LEU A 134 -19.53 -29.75 -5.09
C LEU A 134 -19.72 -29.58 -3.57
N GLY A 135 -19.79 -28.34 -3.06
CA GLY A 135 -19.92 -28.02 -1.65
C GLY A 135 -20.76 -26.77 -1.37
N PRO A 136 -20.94 -26.41 -0.09
CA PRO A 136 -21.65 -25.19 0.31
C PRO A 136 -21.00 -23.95 -0.32
N THR A 137 -21.82 -23.11 -0.94
CA THR A 137 -21.35 -21.88 -1.58
C THR A 137 -21.56 -20.65 -0.70
N PRO A 138 -20.56 -19.76 -0.57
CA PRO A 138 -20.65 -18.64 0.36
C PRO A 138 -21.55 -17.52 -0.17
N ILE A 139 -21.97 -16.61 0.72
CA ILE A 139 -22.44 -15.29 0.33
C ILE A 139 -21.19 -14.41 0.18
N ARG A 140 -21.04 -13.73 -0.96
CA ARG A 140 -19.89 -12.84 -1.21
C ARG A 140 -20.31 -11.38 -1.09
N LEU A 141 -19.61 -10.63 -0.26
CA LEU A 141 -19.74 -9.17 -0.19
C LEU A 141 -18.53 -8.57 -0.90
N THR A 142 -18.76 -7.63 -1.82
CA THR A 142 -17.67 -7.04 -2.61
C THR A 142 -17.94 -5.59 -2.99
N PHE A 143 -16.88 -4.79 -3.09
CA PHE A 143 -16.92 -3.44 -3.66
C PHE A 143 -15.58 -3.11 -4.33
N SER A 144 -15.62 -2.27 -5.36
CA SER A 144 -14.44 -1.78 -6.06
C SER A 144 -13.91 -0.51 -5.38
N THR A 145 -12.60 -0.46 -5.15
CA THR A 145 -11.92 0.68 -4.53
C THR A 145 -10.53 0.86 -5.12
N LEU A 146 -9.89 1.98 -4.79
CA LEU A 146 -8.46 2.15 -5.01
C LEU A 146 -7.69 1.40 -3.92
N VAL A 147 -6.59 0.75 -4.31
CA VAL A 147 -5.60 0.11 -3.45
C VAL A 147 -4.21 0.66 -3.77
N ALA A 148 -3.36 0.74 -2.75
CA ALA A 148 -1.94 1.03 -2.91
C ALA A 148 -1.19 -0.30 -2.96
N GLN A 149 -0.42 -0.54 -4.02
CA GLN A 149 0.35 -1.76 -4.18
C GLN A 149 1.71 -1.49 -4.84
N THR A 150 2.62 -2.45 -4.75
CA THR A 150 3.89 -2.41 -5.47
C THR A 150 4.01 -3.64 -6.37
N GLY A 151 5.03 -3.67 -7.22
CA GLY A 151 5.40 -4.89 -7.93
C GLY A 151 5.83 -6.03 -7.00
N PRO A 152 5.85 -7.28 -7.49
CA PRO A 152 6.32 -8.41 -6.71
C PRO A 152 7.81 -8.29 -6.38
N CYS A 153 8.17 -8.56 -5.13
CA CYS A 153 9.56 -8.67 -4.67
C CYS A 153 10.22 -9.99 -5.12
N GLY A 154 11.55 -10.07 -4.98
CA GLY A 154 12.29 -11.33 -5.10
C GLY A 154 13.02 -11.53 -6.44
N ARG A 155 13.22 -10.46 -7.21
CA ARG A 155 14.04 -10.50 -8.44
C ARG A 155 15.49 -10.18 -8.09
N TRP A 156 16.41 -11.10 -8.37
CA TRP A 156 17.83 -10.96 -8.08
C TRP A 156 18.65 -11.00 -9.39
N PRO A 157 18.68 -9.90 -10.17
CA PRO A 157 19.37 -9.86 -11.46
C PRO A 157 20.90 -9.86 -11.33
N GLU A 158 21.42 -9.42 -10.18
CA GLU A 158 22.84 -9.28 -9.89
C GLU A 158 23.16 -9.94 -8.54
N ASP A 159 24.42 -10.33 -8.36
CA ASP A 159 24.93 -10.84 -7.09
C ASP A 159 24.99 -9.70 -6.05
N LEU A 160 24.58 -10.01 -4.81
CA LEU A 160 24.64 -9.10 -3.66
C LEU A 160 26.05 -8.58 -3.37
N ASN A 161 27.09 -9.32 -3.76
CA ASN A 161 28.47 -8.94 -3.55
C ASN A 161 28.99 -7.91 -4.58
N SER A 162 28.22 -7.62 -5.63
CA SER A 162 28.56 -6.63 -6.65
C SER A 162 28.38 -5.20 -6.13
N THR A 163 29.35 -4.74 -5.31
CA THR A 163 29.26 -3.48 -4.55
C THR A 163 30.21 -2.38 -5.05
N HIS A 164 30.90 -2.60 -6.18
CA HIS A 164 31.91 -1.68 -6.72
C HIS A 164 31.39 -0.27 -7.00
N GLU A 165 30.10 -0.12 -7.27
CA GLU A 165 29.45 1.17 -7.54
C GLU A 165 28.79 1.81 -6.31
N ASN A 166 28.86 1.15 -5.13
CA ASN A 166 28.21 1.58 -3.88
C ASN A 166 26.71 1.90 -4.06
N LYS A 167 26.02 1.11 -4.89
CA LYS A 167 24.58 1.22 -5.14
C LYS A 167 23.79 0.23 -4.30
N ASN A 168 22.54 0.59 -4.03
CA ASN A 168 21.58 -0.29 -3.36
C ASN A 168 21.27 -1.50 -4.24
N TYR A 169 21.40 -2.73 -3.72
CA TYR A 169 21.02 -3.96 -4.44
C TYR A 169 19.56 -3.94 -4.94
N ALA A 170 19.25 -4.69 -6.01
CA ALA A 170 17.96 -4.61 -6.73
C ALA A 170 16.69 -4.73 -5.84
N ASN A 171 16.69 -5.59 -4.83
CA ASN A 171 15.56 -5.77 -3.91
C ASN A 171 15.57 -4.85 -2.68
N PHE A 172 16.56 -3.96 -2.55
CA PHE A 172 16.64 -3.02 -1.43
C PHE A 172 15.35 -2.22 -1.35
N GLY A 173 14.77 -2.11 -0.15
CA GLY A 173 13.52 -1.40 0.11
C GLY A 173 12.24 -2.07 -0.39
N CYS A 174 12.27 -3.21 -1.09
CA CYS A 174 11.06 -3.84 -1.63
C CYS A 174 10.04 -4.23 -0.54
N ALA A 175 10.52 -4.91 0.51
CA ALA A 175 9.68 -5.28 1.65
C ALA A 175 9.13 -4.05 2.39
N THR A 176 9.95 -2.99 2.52
CA THR A 176 9.55 -1.73 3.14
C THR A 176 8.43 -1.06 2.35
N GLN A 177 8.57 -0.98 1.02
CA GLN A 177 7.56 -0.39 0.14
C GLN A 177 6.27 -1.21 0.11
N GLN A 178 6.35 -2.55 0.12
CA GLN A 178 5.17 -3.42 0.24
C GLN A 178 4.45 -3.23 1.57
N ASN A 179 5.18 -3.21 2.69
CA ASN A 179 4.58 -2.99 4.00
C ASN A 179 4.02 -1.58 4.14
N LEU A 180 4.67 -0.57 3.57
CA LEU A 180 4.14 0.79 3.53
C LEU A 180 2.84 0.84 2.73
N ALA A 181 2.81 0.25 1.53
CA ALA A 181 1.61 0.17 0.71
C ALA A 181 0.44 -0.51 1.44
N ALA A 182 0.70 -1.61 2.15
CA ALA A 182 -0.30 -2.31 2.95
C ALA A 182 -0.81 -1.54 4.17
N GLN A 183 -0.02 -0.60 4.70
CA GLN A 183 -0.38 0.25 5.84
C GLN A 183 -1.12 1.53 5.42
N ILE A 184 -1.15 1.87 4.14
CA ILE A 184 -1.86 3.05 3.65
C ILE A 184 -3.37 2.86 3.82
N ALA A 185 -3.96 3.71 4.66
CA ALA A 185 -5.39 3.64 4.96
C ALA A 185 -6.27 4.13 3.78
N ASP A 186 -5.80 5.12 3.02
CA ASP A 186 -6.51 5.68 1.86
C ASP A 186 -5.54 5.96 0.71
N PRO A 187 -5.55 5.15 -0.35
CA PRO A 187 -4.64 5.29 -1.48
C PRO A 187 -4.78 6.61 -2.24
N ARG A 188 -5.91 7.32 -2.11
CA ARG A 188 -6.11 8.63 -2.76
C ARG A 188 -5.16 9.69 -2.23
N ASP A 189 -4.69 9.55 -0.98
CA ASP A 189 -3.75 10.48 -0.36
C ASP A 189 -2.38 10.48 -1.06
N LEU A 190 -2.05 9.41 -1.81
CA LEU A 190 -0.85 9.37 -2.65
C LEU A 190 -1.01 10.14 -3.97
N LEU A 191 -2.23 10.34 -4.45
CA LEU A 191 -2.51 11.06 -5.69
C LEU A 191 -2.62 12.57 -5.46
N SER A 192 -3.23 12.95 -4.35
CA SER A 192 -3.38 14.35 -3.94
C SER A 192 -3.59 14.43 -2.44
N PRO A 193 -3.08 15.48 -1.75
CA PRO A 193 -3.50 15.75 -0.40
C PRO A 193 -5.02 15.97 -0.34
N ARG A 194 -5.62 15.58 0.80
CA ARG A 194 -7.02 15.90 1.09
C ARG A 194 -7.21 17.41 1.11
N GLY A 195 -8.43 17.86 0.81
CA GLY A 195 -8.81 19.26 1.00
C GLY A 195 -8.52 19.68 2.45
N MET A 196 -7.65 20.66 2.64
CA MET A 196 -7.36 21.19 3.97
C MET A 196 -8.56 22.01 4.44
N GLY A 197 -9.04 21.73 5.66
CA GLY A 197 -10.03 22.59 6.31
C GLY A 197 -9.43 23.95 6.68
N PRO A 198 -10.27 24.95 6.96
CA PRO A 198 -9.79 26.24 7.47
C PRO A 198 -9.01 26.03 8.76
N VAL A 199 -7.99 26.86 8.96
CA VAL A 199 -7.22 26.88 10.21
C VAL A 199 -8.16 27.24 11.37
N ASP A 200 -8.18 26.42 12.41
CA ASP A 200 -8.80 26.75 13.69
C ASP A 200 -7.90 27.76 14.43
N GLY A 201 -8.12 29.05 14.15
CA GLY A 201 -7.35 30.14 14.76
C GLY A 201 -7.51 30.19 16.27
N GLU A 202 -8.72 29.98 16.77
CA GLU A 202 -9.03 30.03 18.20
C GLU A 202 -8.29 28.93 18.98
N ARG A 203 -8.28 27.69 18.46
CA ARG A 203 -7.52 26.60 19.08
C ARG A 203 -6.03 26.89 19.08
N ARG A 204 -5.48 27.46 18.00
CA ARG A 204 -4.05 27.80 17.90
C ARG A 204 -3.65 28.89 18.88
N ASP A 205 -4.47 29.93 19.01
CA ASP A 205 -4.23 31.01 19.98
C ASP A 205 -4.26 30.49 21.41
N GLN A 206 -5.25 29.66 21.76
CA GLN A 206 -5.31 29.02 23.07
C GLN A 206 -4.10 28.12 23.37
N VAL A 207 -3.60 27.36 22.38
CA VAL A 207 -2.40 26.53 22.55
C VAL A 207 -1.16 27.40 22.77
N ILE A 208 -1.01 28.48 21.99
CA ILE A 208 0.11 29.40 22.12
C ILE A 208 0.10 30.10 23.49
N GLU A 209 -1.08 30.53 23.95
CA GLU A 209 -1.20 31.20 25.25
C GLU A 209 -0.86 30.26 26.40
N LYS A 210 -1.39 29.03 26.39
CA LYS A 210 -1.03 27.99 27.37
C LYS A 210 0.45 27.65 27.34
N TYR A 211 1.06 27.59 26.17
CA TYR A 211 2.50 27.40 26.04
C TYR A 211 3.30 28.54 26.70
N ARG A 212 2.87 29.79 26.51
CA ARG A 212 3.50 30.97 27.12
C ARG A 212 3.31 31.05 28.63
N SER A 213 2.15 30.65 29.14
CA SER A 213 1.85 30.65 30.58
C SER A 213 2.40 29.43 31.33
N GLY A 214 3.00 28.46 30.61
CA GLY A 214 3.50 27.21 31.20
C GLY A 214 2.40 26.21 31.57
N GLU A 215 1.20 26.40 31.04
CA GLU A 215 0.05 25.52 31.24
C GLU A 215 0.05 24.33 30.26
N ARG A 216 -0.60 23.23 30.64
CA ARG A 216 -0.75 22.06 29.77
C ARG A 216 -1.68 22.38 28.59
N PHE A 217 -1.13 22.26 27.38
CA PHE A 217 -1.85 22.47 26.11
C PHE A 217 -2.24 21.16 25.39
N THR A 218 -1.80 20.01 25.90
CA THR A 218 -2.17 18.68 25.40
C THR A 218 -3.60 18.33 25.83
N SER A 219 -4.25 17.40 25.10
CA SER A 219 -5.50 16.80 25.58
C SER A 219 -5.27 16.12 26.93
N GLU A 220 -6.26 16.15 27.81
CA GLU A 220 -6.23 15.35 29.04
C GLU A 220 -6.12 13.88 28.64
N GLN A 221 -5.09 13.22 29.17
CA GLN A 221 -4.84 11.83 28.87
C GLN A 221 -5.91 11.02 29.61
N THR A 222 -6.88 10.46 28.90
CA THR A 222 -7.78 9.46 29.50
C THR A 222 -6.90 8.38 30.13
N SER A 223 -7.16 8.04 31.39
CA SER A 223 -6.45 6.99 32.12
C SER A 223 -6.70 5.61 31.49
N MET A 224 -6.07 5.37 30.34
CA MET A 224 -5.91 4.07 29.70
C MET A 224 -4.44 3.64 29.71
N GLU A 225 -3.62 4.27 30.54
CA GLU A 225 -2.26 3.81 30.76
C GLU A 225 -2.33 2.47 31.50
N SER A 226 -2.21 1.42 30.70
CA SER A 226 -1.97 0.07 31.17
C SER A 226 -0.76 0.11 32.09
N GLU A 227 -1.02 -0.10 33.38
CA GLU A 227 -0.04 -0.27 34.43
C GLU A 227 0.77 -1.55 34.17
N TYR A 228 1.69 -1.52 33.19
CA TYR A 228 2.72 -2.54 33.07
C TYR A 228 3.83 -2.21 34.06
N ARG A 229 3.68 -2.70 35.28
CA ARG A 229 4.80 -2.92 36.20
C ARG A 229 5.64 -4.08 35.66
N TRP A 230 6.85 -3.75 35.24
CA TRP A 230 7.94 -4.68 35.00
C TRP A 230 8.44 -5.27 36.33
#